data_AF-A0A1H7MFP8-F1
#
_entry.id   AF-A0A1H7MFP8-F1
#
_cell.length_a   1.000
_cell.length_b   1.000
_cell.length_c   1.000
_cell.angle_alpha   90.00
_cell.angle_beta   90.00
_cell.angle_gamma   90.00
#
_symmetry.space_group_name_H-M   'P 1'
#
loop_
_entity.id
_entity.type
_entity.pdbx_description
1 polymer ?
#
loop_
_entity_poly.entity_id
_entity_poly.type
_entity_poly.pdbx_seq_one_letter_code
_entity_poly.pdbx_strand_id
1 'polypeptide(L)'
;MVSGAGCIVIRGRQLELDGLVDCKIRDPAYRKRLQQDFEHAFPFPHLRLDTLFDPVLLQLVREEFDLYPARGWRSFSNAQEQTYRSLPGHRFGPASRLYFDVVNSSEFVEFLSEISGIKHLIVDCTLFGGGLHESRNGGKFGMHRDFDLHAETGLANEMVFLTYLNPDWDPAWGGALELWDTKAERSVVHIQPELGTCLLMKNQADSYHGHPEPMRLPEGIKRRSLASYYYTNPCEQEYRAKARTTVFLSKSRSALMRDGSLRLARRWSPPVVWDFARRVRMAWAKR
;
A
#
# COMPACT_ATOMS: atom_id res chain seq x y z
N MET A 1 30.36 13.38 14.32
CA MET A 1 29.98 12.09 13.70
C MET A 1 29.10 12.44 12.51
N VAL A 2 29.56 12.14 11.29
CA VAL A 2 28.78 12.42 10.07
C VAL A 2 27.60 11.46 10.07
N SER A 3 26.45 11.94 10.52
CA SER A 3 25.16 11.31 10.29
C SER A 3 24.91 11.37 8.79
N GLY A 4 25.46 10.44 8.02
CA GLY A 4 25.19 10.33 6.59
C GLY A 4 23.79 9.79 6.43
N ALA A 5 22.78 10.66 6.49
CA ALA A 5 21.44 10.31 6.05
C ALA A 5 21.55 9.77 4.63
N GLY A 6 20.88 8.64 4.37
CA GLY A 6 20.84 8.09 3.02
C GLY A 6 20.11 9.09 2.12
N CYS A 7 20.65 9.36 0.94
CA CYS A 7 19.98 10.20 -0.05
C CYS A 7 19.76 9.43 -1.36
N ILE A 8 18.76 9.86 -2.11
CA ILE A 8 18.50 9.41 -3.47
C ILE A 8 18.46 10.63 -4.39
N VAL A 9 19.08 10.52 -5.57
CA VAL A 9 19.07 11.59 -6.57
C VAL A 9 18.15 11.17 -7.70
N ILE A 10 17.10 11.94 -7.94
CA ILE A 10 16.16 11.73 -9.04
C ILE A 10 16.18 12.98 -9.93
N ARG A 11 16.55 12.81 -11.20
CA ARG A 11 16.63 13.90 -12.19
C ARG A 11 17.41 15.12 -11.67
N GLY A 12 18.56 14.86 -11.02
CA GLY A 12 19.46 15.89 -10.50
C GLY A 12 19.04 16.55 -9.19
N ARG A 13 17.89 16.19 -8.61
CA ARG A 13 17.44 16.66 -7.29
C ARG A 13 17.73 15.61 -6.23
N GLN A 14 18.40 16.02 -5.17
CA GLN A 14 18.72 15.18 -4.02
C GLN A 14 17.53 15.18 -3.05
N LEU A 15 17.14 13.99 -2.62
CA LEU A 15 16.11 13.75 -1.62
C LEU A 15 16.74 12.98 -0.46
N GLU A 16 16.59 13.50 0.75
CA GLU A 16 17.01 12.81 1.97
C GLU A 16 15.95 11.77 2.35
N LEU A 17 16.34 10.51 2.51
CA LEU A 17 15.40 9.42 2.78
C LEU A 17 14.65 9.63 4.12
N ASP A 18 15.33 10.17 5.13
CA ASP A 18 14.76 10.47 6.44
C ASP A 18 13.82 11.69 6.42
N GLY A 19 13.86 12.48 5.35
CA GLY A 19 13.08 13.71 5.16
C GLY A 19 11.92 13.59 4.17
N LEU A 20 11.68 12.41 3.58
CA LEU A 20 10.60 12.22 2.59
C LEU A 20 9.20 12.41 3.20
N VAL A 21 9.05 12.12 4.48
CA VAL A 21 7.84 12.34 5.27
C VAL A 21 8.20 13.16 6.50
N ASP A 22 7.34 14.10 6.86
CA ASP A 22 7.52 14.96 8.03
C ASP A 22 7.66 14.11 9.30
N CYS A 23 8.74 14.33 10.05
CA CYS A 23 9.05 13.56 11.25
C CYS A 23 7.99 13.71 12.36
N LYS A 24 7.07 14.68 12.27
CA LYS A 24 5.89 14.79 13.16
C LYS A 24 5.05 13.52 13.19
N ILE A 25 5.06 12.71 12.12
CA ILE A 25 4.38 11.41 12.14
C ILE A 25 4.93 10.45 13.18
N ARG A 26 6.10 10.72 13.79
CA ARG A 26 6.71 9.93 14.87
C ARG A 26 6.32 10.41 16.27
N ASP A 27 5.77 11.62 16.39
CA ASP A 27 5.39 12.20 17.68
C ASP A 27 4.08 11.58 18.20
N PRO A 28 4.09 10.86 19.34
CA PRO A 28 2.88 10.26 19.91
C PRO A 28 1.80 11.29 20.26
N ALA A 29 2.17 12.51 20.67
CA ALA A 29 1.20 13.54 20.98
C ALA A 29 0.51 14.06 19.72
N TYR A 30 1.25 14.17 18.61
CA TYR A 30 0.70 14.51 17.30
C TYR A 30 -0.28 13.43 16.83
N ARG A 31 0.12 12.15 16.87
CA ARG A 31 -0.75 11.02 16.49
C ARG A 31 -2.04 10.97 17.29
N LYS A 32 -1.96 11.18 18.61
CA LYS A 32 -3.14 11.17 19.49
C LYS A 32 -4.12 12.30 19.15
N ARG A 33 -3.64 13.50 18.79
CA ARG A 33 -4.52 14.59 18.33
C ARG A 33 -5.22 14.22 17.03
N LEU A 34 -4.46 13.73 16.04
CA LEU A 34 -5.01 13.31 14.76
C LEU A 34 -6.04 12.18 14.89
N GLN A 35 -5.83 11.26 15.82
CA GLN A 35 -6.79 10.20 16.13
C GLN A 35 -8.13 10.80 16.60
N GLN A 36 -8.09 11.77 17.52
CA GLN A 36 -9.29 12.45 17.99
C GLN A 36 -9.97 13.22 16.85
N ASP A 37 -9.20 13.96 16.05
CA ASP A 37 -9.72 14.72 14.92
C ASP A 37 -10.39 13.79 13.89
N PHE A 38 -9.76 12.66 13.58
CA PHE A 38 -10.30 11.65 12.65
C PHE A 38 -11.58 10.99 13.19
N GLU A 39 -11.60 10.59 14.46
CA GLU A 39 -12.76 9.93 15.08
C GLU A 39 -13.99 10.84 15.16
N HIS A 40 -13.77 12.14 15.43
CA HIS A 40 -14.84 13.12 15.60
C HIS A 40 -15.16 13.91 14.32
N ALA A 41 -14.51 13.58 13.20
CA ALA A 41 -14.74 14.26 11.94
C ALA A 41 -16.17 14.02 11.43
N PHE A 42 -16.76 15.05 10.83
CA PHE A 42 -18.08 15.03 10.21
C PHE A 42 -17.95 15.45 8.74
N PRO A 43 -18.48 14.70 7.76
CA PRO A 43 -19.66 13.81 7.85
C PRO A 43 -19.40 12.36 8.27
N PHE A 44 -18.17 11.89 8.14
CA PHE A 44 -17.70 10.57 8.57
C PHE A 44 -16.19 10.67 8.90
N PRO A 45 -15.55 9.64 9.49
CA PRO A 45 -14.13 9.72 9.85
C PRO A 45 -13.23 10.02 8.64
N HIS A 46 -12.63 11.21 8.65
CA HIS A 46 -11.70 11.70 7.63
C HIS A 46 -10.70 12.65 8.26
N LEU A 47 -9.55 12.86 7.59
CA LEU A 47 -8.52 13.75 8.07
C LEU A 47 -7.76 14.38 6.91
N ARG A 48 -7.79 15.72 6.83
CA ARG A 48 -6.92 16.50 5.95
C ARG A 48 -5.56 16.67 6.62
N LEU A 49 -4.49 16.39 5.86
CA LEU A 49 -3.11 16.53 6.29
C LEU A 49 -2.37 17.37 5.26
N ASP A 50 -1.91 18.55 5.67
CA ASP A 50 -1.08 19.41 4.83
C ASP A 50 0.39 19.19 5.18
N THR A 51 1.27 19.46 4.20
CA THR A 51 2.74 19.43 4.35
C THR A 51 3.28 18.15 4.97
N LEU A 52 2.77 16.99 4.52
CA LEU A 52 3.20 15.69 5.03
C LEU A 52 4.46 15.15 4.33
N PHE A 53 4.60 15.41 3.04
CA PHE A 53 5.69 14.89 2.21
C PHE A 53 6.66 15.98 1.79
N ASP A 54 7.89 15.58 1.48
CA ASP A 54 8.87 16.47 0.86
C ASP A 54 8.31 17.09 -0.45
N PRO A 55 8.32 18.43 -0.59
CA PRO A 55 7.71 19.10 -1.74
C PRO A 55 8.47 18.81 -3.05
N VAL A 56 9.77 18.53 -2.98
CA VAL A 56 10.59 18.17 -4.14
C VAL A 56 10.20 16.79 -4.66
N LEU A 57 9.93 15.83 -3.76
CA LEU A 57 9.37 14.53 -4.11
C LEU A 57 8.02 14.71 -4.84
N LEU A 58 7.10 15.50 -4.31
CA LEU A 58 5.79 15.69 -4.94
C LEU A 58 5.89 16.36 -6.32
N GLN A 59 6.78 17.33 -6.48
CA GLN A 59 7.06 17.95 -7.78
C GLN A 59 7.63 16.92 -8.77
N LEU A 60 8.58 16.09 -8.32
CA LEU A 60 9.13 15.00 -9.11
C LEU A 60 8.03 14.01 -9.53
N VAL A 61 7.12 13.61 -8.64
CA VAL A 61 6.01 12.74 -8.98
C VAL A 61 5.08 13.41 -10.02
N ARG A 62 4.74 14.68 -9.83
CA ARG A 62 3.88 15.44 -10.76
C ARG A 62 4.45 15.47 -12.18
N GLU A 63 5.75 15.70 -12.34
CA GLU A 63 6.41 15.70 -13.64
C GLU A 63 6.35 14.34 -14.36
N GLU A 64 6.32 13.24 -13.60
CA GLU A 64 6.31 11.90 -14.18
C GLU A 64 5.03 11.59 -14.96
N PHE A 65 3.93 12.26 -14.66
CA PHE A 65 2.69 12.17 -15.45
C PHE A 65 2.89 12.64 -16.91
N ASP A 66 3.81 13.57 -17.16
CA ASP A 66 4.10 14.09 -18.50
C ASP A 66 5.29 13.38 -19.15
N LEU A 67 6.31 13.02 -18.36
CA LEU A 67 7.48 12.26 -18.83
C LEU A 67 7.12 10.84 -19.27
N TYR A 68 6.22 10.20 -18.54
CA TYR A 68 5.69 8.88 -18.85
C TYR A 68 4.21 9.04 -19.19
N PRO A 69 3.89 9.49 -20.43
CA PRO A 69 2.51 9.71 -20.81
C PRO A 69 1.72 8.43 -20.58
N ALA A 70 0.44 8.59 -20.24
CA ALA A 70 -0.54 7.60 -19.76
C ALA A 70 -0.80 6.36 -20.67
N ARG A 71 0.23 5.82 -21.30
CA ARG A 71 0.21 4.58 -22.08
C ARG A 71 -0.08 3.43 -21.12
N GLY A 72 -1.14 2.69 -21.42
CA GLY A 72 -1.62 1.61 -20.56
C GLY A 72 -2.39 2.08 -19.33
N TRP A 73 -2.78 3.36 -19.25
CA TRP A 73 -3.77 3.79 -18.27
C TRP A 73 -5.17 3.43 -18.75
N ARG A 74 -6.06 3.20 -17.79
CA ARG A 74 -7.48 3.02 -18.06
C ARG A 74 -8.15 4.39 -18.15
N SER A 75 -8.85 4.61 -19.27
CA SER A 75 -9.73 5.76 -19.43
C SER A 75 -11.14 5.34 -19.02
N PHE A 76 -11.76 6.13 -18.16
CA PHE A 76 -13.17 6.04 -17.85
C PHE A 76 -13.87 7.26 -18.42
N SER A 77 -14.93 7.04 -19.20
CA SER A 77 -15.70 8.11 -19.83
C SER A 77 -17.16 7.64 -19.93
N ASN A 78 -17.92 7.90 -18.88
CA ASN A 78 -19.34 7.58 -18.78
C ASN A 78 -20.10 8.70 -18.05
N ALA A 79 -21.40 8.51 -17.79
CA ALA A 79 -22.22 9.54 -17.15
C ALA A 79 -21.72 9.96 -15.76
N GLN A 80 -21.07 9.04 -15.03
CA GLN A 80 -20.60 9.23 -13.66
C GLN A 80 -19.14 9.70 -13.60
N GLU A 81 -18.30 9.33 -14.55
CA GLU A 81 -16.88 9.68 -14.47
C GLU A 81 -16.23 9.99 -15.82
N GLN A 82 -15.28 10.92 -15.77
CA GLN A 82 -14.35 11.23 -16.84
C GLN A 82 -12.94 11.36 -16.24
N THR A 83 -12.25 10.23 -16.12
CA THR A 83 -10.97 10.11 -15.42
C THR A 83 -10.00 9.17 -16.15
N TYR A 84 -8.70 9.32 -15.86
CA TYR A 84 -7.64 8.43 -16.31
C TYR A 84 -6.90 7.89 -15.09
N ARG A 85 -6.69 6.57 -15.04
CA ARG A 85 -6.03 5.92 -13.88
C ARG A 85 -4.99 4.91 -14.33
N SER A 86 -3.86 4.84 -13.64
CA SER A 86 -2.91 3.74 -13.81
C SER A 86 -3.58 2.39 -13.49
N LEU A 87 -3.15 1.33 -14.16
CA LEU A 87 -3.63 -0.02 -13.88
C LEU A 87 -2.92 -0.63 -12.65
N PRO A 88 -3.51 -1.66 -12.02
CA PRO A 88 -2.81 -2.43 -11.00
C PRO A 88 -1.48 -3.00 -11.54
N GLY A 89 -0.43 -2.94 -10.74
CA GLY A 89 0.92 -3.37 -11.12
C GLY A 89 1.61 -2.49 -12.17
N HIS A 90 1.12 -1.27 -12.40
CA HIS A 90 1.73 -0.34 -13.34
C HIS A 90 3.20 -0.05 -12.99
N ARG A 91 4.05 0.04 -14.02
CA ARG A 91 5.47 0.35 -13.84
C ARG A 91 5.67 1.87 -13.70
N PHE A 92 5.82 2.33 -12.47
CA PHE A 92 6.02 3.74 -12.16
C PHE A 92 7.42 4.27 -12.50
N GLY A 93 7.50 5.59 -12.70
CA GLY A 93 8.76 6.33 -12.65
C GLY A 93 9.40 6.29 -11.26
N PRO A 94 10.69 6.62 -11.14
CA PRO A 94 11.44 6.50 -9.89
C PRO A 94 10.83 7.30 -8.72
N ALA A 95 10.28 8.50 -8.97
CA ALA A 95 9.72 9.32 -7.90
C ALA A 95 8.36 8.79 -7.44
N SER A 96 7.48 8.43 -8.38
CA SER A 96 6.18 7.82 -8.08
C SER A 96 6.35 6.50 -7.33
N ARG A 97 7.35 5.68 -7.73
CA ARG A 97 7.70 4.46 -7.00
C ARG A 97 8.16 4.77 -5.57
N LEU A 98 9.07 5.71 -5.39
CA LEU A 98 9.55 6.10 -4.07
C LEU A 98 8.41 6.59 -3.17
N TYR A 99 7.49 7.39 -3.71
CA TYR A 99 6.29 7.82 -2.99
C TYR A 99 5.44 6.62 -2.54
N PHE A 100 5.13 5.67 -3.43
CA PHE A 100 4.32 4.50 -3.08
C PHE A 100 5.04 3.55 -2.11
N ASP A 101 6.36 3.41 -2.22
CA ASP A 101 7.18 2.66 -1.27
C ASP A 101 7.12 3.28 0.14
N VAL A 102 7.09 4.63 0.22
CA VAL A 102 6.98 5.37 1.49
C VAL A 102 5.60 5.19 2.13
N VAL A 103 4.50 5.39 1.41
CA VAL A 103 3.15 5.26 1.98
C VAL A 103 2.79 3.81 2.31
N ASN A 104 3.46 2.84 1.67
CA ASN A 104 3.33 1.41 2.00
C ASN A 104 4.39 0.91 3.01
N SER A 105 5.25 1.80 3.54
CA SER A 105 6.27 1.44 4.52
C SER A 105 5.66 1.12 5.88
N SER A 106 6.36 0.32 6.69
CA SER A 106 5.87 -0.06 8.02
C SER A 106 5.63 1.16 8.92
N GLU A 107 6.52 2.16 8.88
CA GLU A 107 6.38 3.38 9.66
C GLU A 107 5.11 4.17 9.29
N PHE A 108 4.84 4.31 7.99
CA PHE A 108 3.64 5.02 7.53
C PHE A 108 2.36 4.24 7.85
N VAL A 109 2.38 2.93 7.65
CA VAL A 109 1.25 2.05 7.97
C VAL A 109 0.95 2.01 9.47
N GLU A 110 1.98 2.00 10.32
CA GLU A 110 1.82 2.13 11.78
C GLU A 110 1.22 3.49 12.16
N PHE A 111 1.70 4.57 11.54
CA PHE A 111 1.09 5.90 11.71
C PHE A 111 -0.41 5.89 11.34
N LEU A 112 -0.77 5.36 10.17
CA LEU A 112 -2.18 5.24 9.75
C LEU A 112 -3.00 4.35 10.69
N SER A 113 -2.44 3.23 11.14
CA SER A 113 -3.08 2.30 12.06
C SER A 113 -3.40 2.97 13.40
N GLU A 114 -2.47 3.76 13.94
CA GLU A 114 -2.66 4.50 15.19
C GLU A 114 -3.73 5.59 15.08
N ILE A 115 -3.67 6.43 14.03
CA ILE A 115 -4.64 7.53 13.87
C ILE A 115 -6.05 7.03 13.51
N SER A 116 -6.16 5.94 12.75
CA SER A 116 -7.46 5.37 12.38
C SER A 116 -8.06 4.46 13.45
N GLY A 117 -7.23 3.95 14.37
CA GLY A 117 -7.61 2.91 15.33
C GLY A 117 -7.76 1.51 14.72
N ILE A 118 -7.50 1.34 13.42
CA ILE A 118 -7.63 0.07 12.70
C ILE A 118 -6.29 -0.66 12.74
N LYS A 119 -6.27 -1.82 13.40
CA LYS A 119 -5.04 -2.62 13.58
C LYS A 119 -4.80 -3.53 12.39
N HIS A 120 -3.54 -3.95 12.24
CA HIS A 120 -3.14 -4.99 11.27
C HIS A 120 -3.45 -4.63 9.81
N LEU A 121 -3.25 -3.36 9.46
CA LEU A 121 -3.42 -2.88 8.09
C LEU A 121 -2.49 -3.61 7.13
N ILE A 122 -3.07 -3.98 5.99
CA ILE A 122 -2.41 -4.65 4.88
C ILE A 122 -2.34 -3.68 3.73
N VAL A 123 -1.14 -3.51 3.17
CA VAL A 123 -0.90 -2.69 1.98
C VAL A 123 -1.08 -3.51 0.72
N ASP A 124 -1.46 -2.84 -0.37
CA ASP A 124 -1.44 -3.42 -1.70
C ASP A 124 -0.38 -2.76 -2.59
N CYS A 125 0.73 -3.46 -2.80
CA CYS A 125 1.81 -2.99 -3.67
C CYS A 125 1.43 -2.97 -5.16
N THR A 126 0.32 -3.60 -5.54
CA THR A 126 -0.20 -3.53 -6.91
C THR A 126 -1.08 -2.30 -7.13
N LEU A 127 -1.57 -1.67 -6.05
CA LEU A 127 -2.41 -0.46 -6.06
C LEU A 127 -3.74 -0.67 -6.83
N PHE A 128 -4.46 -1.74 -6.52
CA PHE A 128 -5.80 -1.99 -7.02
C PHE A 128 -6.75 -0.82 -6.69
N GLY A 129 -7.35 -0.23 -7.71
CA GLY A 129 -8.18 0.98 -7.60
C GLY A 129 -7.40 2.28 -7.35
N GLY A 130 -6.17 2.18 -6.82
CA GLY A 130 -5.29 3.30 -6.48
C GLY A 130 -4.36 3.73 -7.63
N GLY A 131 -3.16 4.18 -7.26
CA GLY A 131 -2.10 4.59 -8.19
C GLY A 131 -2.18 6.06 -8.61
N LEU A 132 -1.76 6.33 -9.85
CA LEU A 132 -1.73 7.66 -10.45
C LEU A 132 -3.08 7.97 -11.10
N HIS A 133 -3.72 9.07 -10.70
CA HIS A 133 -5.02 9.50 -11.22
C HIS A 133 -4.90 10.88 -11.88
N GLU A 134 -5.52 11.06 -13.05
CA GLU A 134 -5.58 12.32 -13.79
C GLU A 134 -7.00 12.59 -14.29
N SER A 135 -7.46 13.82 -14.13
CA SER A 135 -8.69 14.35 -14.74
C SER A 135 -8.34 15.61 -15.53
N ARG A 136 -9.00 15.78 -16.68
CA ARG A 136 -8.77 16.89 -17.62
C ARG A 136 -9.97 17.85 -17.59
N ASN A 137 -9.96 18.89 -18.42
CA ASN A 137 -11.10 19.80 -18.55
C ASN A 137 -12.41 19.03 -18.81
N GLY A 138 -13.50 19.40 -18.14
CA GLY A 138 -14.77 18.66 -18.12
C GLY A 138 -14.76 17.38 -17.27
N GLY A 139 -13.60 16.99 -16.72
CA GLY A 139 -13.43 15.83 -15.86
C GLY A 139 -14.28 15.93 -14.59
N LYS A 140 -14.90 14.82 -14.23
CA LYS A 140 -15.72 14.65 -13.03
C LYS A 140 -15.59 13.24 -12.48
N PHE A 141 -15.91 13.08 -11.21
CA PHE A 141 -16.12 11.78 -10.59
C PHE A 141 -17.33 11.89 -9.67
N GLY A 142 -18.43 11.28 -10.10
CA GLY A 142 -19.73 11.35 -9.45
C GLY A 142 -19.68 10.88 -8.00
N MET A 143 -20.71 11.23 -7.25
CA MET A 143 -20.82 10.83 -5.85
C MET A 143 -20.86 9.31 -5.72
N HIS A 144 -19.94 8.77 -4.94
CA HIS A 144 -19.78 7.34 -4.74
C HIS A 144 -19.25 7.05 -3.34
N ARG A 145 -19.32 5.77 -2.97
CA ARG A 145 -18.48 5.17 -1.94
C ARG A 145 -17.49 4.24 -2.63
N ASP A 146 -16.35 4.02 -1.99
CA ASP A 146 -15.35 3.10 -2.53
C ASP A 146 -15.84 1.64 -2.48
N PHE A 147 -15.09 0.77 -3.15
CA PHE A 147 -15.37 -0.67 -3.15
C PHE A 147 -15.11 -1.28 -1.78
N ASP A 148 -15.94 -2.24 -1.36
CA ASP A 148 -15.86 -2.86 -0.04
C ASP A 148 -14.75 -3.92 0.06
N LEU A 149 -14.47 -4.65 -1.03
CA LEU A 149 -13.50 -5.75 -1.06
C LEU A 149 -12.51 -5.61 -2.21
N HIS A 150 -11.25 -5.93 -1.95
CA HIS A 150 -10.27 -6.12 -3.01
C HIS A 150 -10.67 -7.33 -3.88
N ALA A 151 -10.86 -7.11 -5.18
CA ALA A 151 -11.47 -8.10 -6.08
C ALA A 151 -10.71 -9.43 -6.18
N GLU A 152 -9.37 -9.40 -6.10
CA GLU A 152 -8.54 -10.63 -6.20
C GLU A 152 -8.24 -11.31 -4.86
N THR A 153 -7.95 -10.53 -3.80
CA THR A 153 -7.49 -11.08 -2.51
C THR A 153 -8.62 -11.26 -1.49
N GLY A 154 -9.79 -10.64 -1.71
CA GLY A 154 -10.92 -10.66 -0.78
C GLY A 154 -10.68 -9.90 0.53
N LEU A 155 -9.60 -9.11 0.62
CA LEU A 155 -9.35 -8.26 1.77
C LEU A 155 -10.39 -7.13 1.85
N ALA A 156 -10.78 -6.75 3.06
CA ALA A 156 -11.75 -5.67 3.29
C ALA A 156 -11.06 -4.31 3.14
N ASN A 157 -11.60 -3.42 2.31
CA ASN A 157 -11.09 -2.07 2.13
C ASN A 157 -11.55 -1.18 3.28
N GLU A 158 -10.60 -0.74 4.10
CA GLU A 158 -10.87 0.03 5.33
C GLU A 158 -10.77 1.53 5.13
N MET A 159 -9.90 1.97 4.23
CA MET A 159 -9.63 3.39 4.03
C MET A 159 -8.87 3.67 2.73
N VAL A 160 -9.01 4.90 2.26
CA VAL A 160 -8.23 5.46 1.15
C VAL A 160 -7.39 6.64 1.66
N PHE A 161 -6.14 6.69 1.20
CA PHE A 161 -5.24 7.82 1.38
C PHE A 161 -4.97 8.48 0.03
N LEU A 162 -5.30 9.76 -0.08
CA LEU A 162 -5.11 10.57 -1.27
C LEU A 162 -4.01 11.60 -1.04
N THR A 163 -3.26 11.92 -2.09
CA THR A 163 -2.36 13.09 -2.12
C THR A 163 -2.54 13.84 -3.43
N TYR A 164 -2.81 15.12 -3.33
CA TYR A 164 -3.02 16.00 -4.48
C TYR A 164 -1.72 16.65 -4.95
N LEU A 165 -1.64 16.89 -6.27
CA LEU A 165 -0.41 17.30 -6.94
C LEU A 165 -0.58 18.58 -7.78
N ASN A 166 -1.51 19.47 -7.42
CA ASN A 166 -1.90 20.58 -8.28
C ASN A 166 -1.46 21.94 -7.70
N PRO A 167 -0.33 22.51 -8.15
CA PRO A 167 0.09 23.84 -7.73
C PRO A 167 -0.86 24.90 -8.31
N ASP A 168 -0.99 26.01 -7.59
CA ASP A 168 -1.75 27.19 -8.02
C ASP A 168 -3.20 26.87 -8.45
N TRP A 169 -3.87 25.99 -7.69
CA TRP A 169 -5.26 25.62 -7.97
C TRP A 169 -6.20 26.78 -7.67
N ASP A 170 -6.94 27.23 -8.68
CA ASP A 170 -8.01 28.23 -8.49
C ASP A 170 -9.34 27.51 -8.16
N PRO A 171 -9.95 27.77 -6.99
CA PRO A 171 -11.25 27.20 -6.65
C PRO A 171 -12.35 27.47 -7.70
N ALA A 172 -12.25 28.53 -8.50
CA ALA A 172 -13.20 28.83 -9.57
C ALA A 172 -13.20 27.78 -10.70
N TRP A 173 -12.15 26.96 -10.81
CA TRP A 173 -12.07 25.86 -11.76
C TRP A 173 -12.91 24.64 -11.35
N GLY A 174 -13.38 24.59 -10.10
CA GLY A 174 -14.10 23.45 -9.53
C GLY A 174 -13.17 22.29 -9.15
N GLY A 175 -13.71 21.07 -9.05
CA GLY A 175 -12.91 19.86 -8.82
C GLY A 175 -12.43 19.64 -7.37
N ALA A 176 -12.91 20.44 -6.43
CA ALA A 176 -12.80 20.16 -5.01
C ALA A 176 -13.45 18.80 -4.71
N LEU A 177 -12.81 18.00 -3.86
CA LEU A 177 -13.45 16.80 -3.35
C LEU A 177 -14.52 17.21 -2.34
N GLU A 178 -15.71 16.71 -2.57
CA GLU A 178 -16.87 16.88 -1.72
C GLU A 178 -17.04 15.65 -0.83
N LEU A 179 -17.24 15.85 0.47
CA LEU A 179 -17.69 14.83 1.41
C LEU A 179 -19.12 15.15 1.81
N TRP A 180 -20.02 14.20 1.58
CA TRP A 180 -21.46 14.39 1.80
C TRP A 180 -21.90 13.78 3.13
N ASP A 181 -23.00 14.28 3.67
CA ASP A 181 -23.58 13.68 4.86
C ASP A 181 -24.01 12.22 4.63
N THR A 182 -24.23 11.50 5.73
CA THR A 182 -24.55 10.06 5.70
C THR A 182 -25.88 9.73 5.02
N LYS A 183 -26.72 10.76 4.77
CA LYS A 183 -27.97 10.64 4.01
C LYS A 183 -27.80 10.97 2.52
N ALA A 184 -26.61 11.42 2.12
CA ALA A 184 -26.30 11.92 0.78
C ALA A 184 -27.26 13.04 0.33
N GLU A 185 -27.64 13.92 1.25
CA GLU A 185 -28.57 15.03 0.98
C GLU A 185 -27.83 16.34 0.67
N ARG A 186 -26.65 16.55 1.26
CA ARG A 186 -25.85 17.75 1.05
C ARG A 186 -24.35 17.49 1.19
N SER A 187 -23.59 18.31 0.46
CA SER A 187 -22.15 18.45 0.61
C SER A 187 -21.83 19.19 1.92
N VAL A 188 -20.90 18.65 2.71
CA VAL A 188 -20.55 19.17 4.04
C VAL A 188 -19.13 19.72 4.07
N VAL A 189 -18.18 18.98 3.50
CA VAL A 189 -16.77 19.33 3.48
C VAL A 189 -16.30 19.42 2.03
N HIS A 190 -15.53 20.46 1.71
CA HIS A 190 -14.92 20.68 0.40
C HIS A 190 -13.41 20.79 0.55
N ILE A 191 -12.66 19.93 -0.15
CA ILE A 191 -11.19 19.88 -0.07
C ILE A 191 -10.63 20.26 -1.44
N GLN A 192 -9.90 21.36 -1.47
CA GLN A 192 -9.22 21.81 -2.69
C GLN A 192 -8.06 20.85 -3.01
N PRO A 193 -7.89 20.46 -4.29
CA PRO A 193 -6.88 19.48 -4.68
C PRO A 193 -5.50 20.11 -4.84
N GLU A 194 -5.09 20.96 -3.91
CA GLU A 194 -3.81 21.69 -3.96
C GLU A 194 -2.60 20.75 -3.76
N LEU A 195 -1.44 21.13 -4.31
CA LEU A 195 -0.19 20.38 -4.17
C LEU A 195 0.15 20.14 -2.69
N GLY A 196 0.29 18.87 -2.30
CA GLY A 196 0.68 18.47 -0.94
C GLY A 196 -0.48 18.30 0.03
N THR A 197 -1.71 18.65 -0.37
CA THR A 197 -2.91 18.32 0.39
C THR A 197 -3.11 16.81 0.36
N CYS A 198 -3.05 16.19 1.54
CA CYS A 198 -3.33 14.79 1.74
C CYS A 198 -4.67 14.60 2.44
N LEU A 199 -5.33 13.48 2.16
CA LEU A 199 -6.61 13.16 2.77
C LEU A 199 -6.66 11.68 3.10
N LEU A 200 -6.96 11.36 4.35
CA LEU A 200 -7.34 10.03 4.79
C LEU A 200 -8.85 9.96 4.95
N MET A 201 -9.51 8.97 4.36
CA MET A 201 -10.95 8.73 4.53
C MET A 201 -11.17 7.28 4.91
N LYS A 202 -11.96 7.07 5.96
CA LYS A 202 -12.46 5.74 6.28
C LYS A 202 -13.47 5.31 5.22
N ASN A 203 -13.36 4.08 4.75
CA ASN A 203 -14.33 3.48 3.86
C ASN A 203 -15.46 2.86 4.69
N GLN A 204 -16.68 3.39 4.55
CA GLN A 204 -17.88 2.92 5.24
C GLN A 204 -19.08 2.96 4.27
N ALA A 205 -20.19 2.37 4.67
CA ALA A 205 -21.39 2.31 3.82
C ALA A 205 -21.95 3.70 3.44
N ASP A 206 -21.66 4.70 4.24
CA ASP A 206 -22.14 6.08 4.16
C ASP A 206 -21.02 7.11 3.88
N SER A 207 -19.80 6.67 3.55
CA SER A 207 -18.68 7.55 3.25
C SER A 207 -18.73 8.10 1.81
N TYR A 208 -19.80 8.81 1.47
CA TYR A 208 -20.03 9.33 0.13
C TYR A 208 -19.14 10.54 -0.18
N HIS A 209 -18.40 10.44 -1.28
CA HIS A 209 -17.50 11.49 -1.73
C HIS A 209 -17.39 11.52 -3.27
N GLY A 210 -16.86 12.62 -3.80
CA GLY A 210 -16.68 12.80 -5.23
C GLY A 210 -16.36 14.24 -5.61
N HIS A 211 -16.18 14.50 -6.90
CA HIS A 211 -16.22 15.84 -7.47
C HIS A 211 -17.17 15.80 -8.68
N PRO A 212 -18.49 15.82 -8.41
CA PRO A 212 -19.50 15.45 -9.41
C PRO A 212 -19.64 16.49 -10.53
N GLU A 213 -19.36 17.76 -10.21
CA GLU A 213 -19.44 18.84 -11.17
C GLU A 213 -18.24 18.83 -12.15
N PRO A 214 -18.48 18.90 -13.47
CA PRO A 214 -17.42 19.01 -14.47
C PRO A 214 -16.53 20.23 -14.22
N MET A 215 -15.22 19.99 -14.10
CA MET A 215 -14.25 21.07 -13.93
C MET A 215 -14.13 21.97 -15.16
N ARG A 216 -13.79 23.24 -14.93
CA ARG A 216 -13.55 24.26 -15.95
C ARG A 216 -12.08 24.66 -15.91
N LEU A 217 -11.23 23.80 -16.48
CA LEU A 217 -9.78 23.97 -16.44
C LEU A 217 -9.30 24.82 -17.62
N PRO A 218 -8.35 25.76 -17.40
CA PRO A 218 -7.60 26.38 -18.50
C PRO A 218 -6.86 25.34 -19.35
N GLU A 219 -6.47 25.73 -20.56
CA GLU A 219 -5.71 24.86 -21.46
C GLU A 219 -4.39 24.39 -20.80
N GLY A 220 -4.08 23.11 -20.95
CA GLY A 220 -2.87 22.50 -20.37
C GLY A 220 -2.95 22.15 -18.88
N ILE A 221 -3.93 22.67 -18.13
CA ILE A 221 -4.13 22.34 -16.72
C ILE A 221 -4.87 21.00 -16.57
N LYS A 222 -4.39 20.20 -15.63
CA LYS A 222 -4.94 18.87 -15.30
C LYS A 222 -4.99 18.71 -13.79
N ARG A 223 -6.03 18.04 -13.28
CA ARG A 223 -6.15 17.62 -11.88
C ARG A 223 -5.47 16.27 -11.70
N ARG A 224 -4.48 16.19 -10.83
CA ARG A 224 -3.69 15.00 -10.55
C ARG A 224 -3.73 14.64 -9.07
N SER A 225 -3.80 13.34 -8.80
CA SER A 225 -3.74 12.80 -7.45
C SER A 225 -3.08 11.42 -7.44
N LEU A 226 -2.65 11.03 -6.26
CA LEU A 226 -2.13 9.71 -5.91
C LEU A 226 -3.12 9.07 -4.94
N ALA A 227 -3.41 7.79 -5.11
CA ALA A 227 -4.32 7.06 -4.24
C ALA A 227 -3.70 5.74 -3.77
N SER A 228 -3.82 5.43 -2.47
CA SER A 228 -3.50 4.12 -1.90
C SER A 228 -4.64 3.68 -0.99
N TYR A 229 -4.97 2.39 -1.05
CA TYR A 229 -6.01 1.77 -0.23
C TYR A 229 -5.34 0.84 0.79
N TYR A 230 -5.92 0.76 1.99
CA TYR A 230 -5.42 -0.09 3.07
C TYR A 230 -6.50 -1.03 3.53
N TYR A 231 -6.09 -2.25 3.84
CA TYR A 231 -7.03 -3.36 3.99
C TYR A 231 -6.87 -4.09 5.31
N THR A 232 -7.90 -4.87 5.68
CA THR A 232 -7.81 -5.88 6.74
C THR A 232 -8.21 -7.25 6.19
N ASN A 233 -7.82 -8.31 6.92
CA ASN A 233 -8.29 -9.65 6.63
C ASN A 233 -9.60 -9.91 7.40
N PRO A 234 -10.76 -10.04 6.74
CA PRO A 234 -12.04 -10.26 7.42
C PRO A 234 -12.09 -11.59 8.20
N CYS A 235 -11.23 -12.56 7.85
CA CYS A 235 -11.13 -13.87 8.50
C CYS A 235 -9.97 -13.96 9.51
N GLU A 236 -9.37 -12.83 9.90
CA GLU A 236 -8.16 -12.81 10.76
C GLU A 236 -8.32 -13.65 12.04
N GLN A 237 -9.41 -13.45 12.78
CA GLN A 237 -9.63 -14.11 14.07
C GLN A 237 -9.71 -15.64 13.92
N GLU A 238 -10.43 -16.11 12.90
CA GLU A 238 -10.59 -17.54 12.62
C GLU A 238 -9.24 -18.18 12.27
N TYR A 239 -8.44 -17.53 11.43
CA TYR A 239 -7.13 -18.05 11.03
C TYR A 239 -6.11 -18.01 12.16
N ARG A 240 -6.11 -16.97 13.01
CA ARG A 240 -5.26 -16.92 14.20
C ARG A 240 -5.56 -18.06 15.16
N ALA A 241 -6.83 -18.43 15.36
CA ALA A 241 -7.23 -19.55 16.21
C ALA A 241 -6.74 -20.91 15.69
N LYS A 242 -6.55 -21.03 14.37
CA LYS A 242 -6.08 -22.26 13.69
C LYS A 242 -4.58 -22.25 13.38
N ALA A 243 -3.86 -21.20 13.80
CA ALA A 243 -2.47 -20.99 13.41
C ALA A 243 -1.57 -22.11 13.92
N ARG A 244 -0.76 -22.66 13.01
CA ARG A 244 0.34 -23.57 13.35
C ARG A 244 1.65 -22.82 13.14
N THR A 245 2.54 -22.91 14.12
CA THR A 245 3.90 -22.37 13.97
C THR A 245 4.76 -23.32 13.13
N THR A 246 5.99 -22.91 12.83
CA THR A 246 6.95 -23.70 12.07
C THR A 246 7.13 -25.09 12.68
N VAL A 247 6.68 -26.12 11.96
CA VAL A 247 6.90 -27.52 12.33
C VAL A 247 8.21 -27.96 11.71
N PHE A 248 9.23 -28.16 12.55
CA PHE A 248 10.49 -28.73 12.09
C PHE A 248 10.32 -30.23 11.85
N LEU A 249 10.80 -30.70 10.69
CA LEU A 249 10.89 -32.11 10.39
C LEU A 249 11.90 -32.77 11.33
N SER A 250 11.45 -33.33 12.46
CA SER A 250 12.30 -34.21 13.24
C SER A 250 12.51 -35.50 12.45
N LYS A 251 13.76 -35.82 12.06
CA LYS A 251 14.09 -37.18 11.60
C LYS A 251 13.65 -38.13 12.70
N SER A 252 12.69 -39.00 12.39
CA SER A 252 12.09 -39.88 13.38
C SER A 252 13.16 -40.64 14.17
N ARG A 253 12.85 -40.93 15.44
CA ARG A 253 13.66 -41.80 16.32
C ARG A 253 14.07 -43.12 15.64
N SER A 254 13.31 -43.60 14.65
CA SER A 254 13.62 -44.81 13.88
C SER A 254 14.79 -44.66 12.91
N ALA A 255 15.04 -43.46 12.36
CA ALA A 255 16.23 -43.20 11.54
C ALA A 255 17.50 -43.15 12.39
N LEU A 256 17.42 -42.55 13.59
CA LEU A 256 18.53 -42.47 14.55
C LEU A 256 18.88 -43.85 15.14
N MET A 257 17.86 -44.67 15.45
CA MET A 257 18.02 -46.04 15.96
C MET A 257 18.61 -46.99 14.91
N ARG A 258 18.20 -46.89 13.63
CA ARG A 258 18.79 -47.70 12.54
C ARG A 258 20.27 -47.41 12.33
N ASP A 259 20.66 -46.14 12.37
CA ASP A 259 22.06 -45.75 12.17
C ASP A 259 22.92 -46.10 13.41
N GLY A 260 22.35 -45.99 14.61
CA GLY A 260 22.98 -46.42 15.86
C GLY A 260 23.24 -47.94 15.93
N SER A 261 22.25 -48.77 15.57
CA SER A 261 22.40 -50.23 15.60
C SER A 261 23.35 -50.76 14.55
N LEU A 262 23.36 -50.18 13.34
CA LEU A 262 24.32 -50.52 12.28
C LEU A 262 25.75 -50.13 12.64
N ARG A 263 25.96 -49.00 13.30
CA ARG A 263 27.28 -48.58 13.79
C ARG A 263 27.78 -49.45 14.94
N LEU A 264 26.88 -49.87 15.84
CA LEU A 264 27.22 -50.78 16.94
C LEU A 264 27.58 -52.18 16.41
N ALA A 265 26.78 -52.72 15.48
CA ALA A 265 27.06 -54.00 14.83
C ALA A 265 28.41 -54.00 14.12
N ARG A 266 28.78 -52.90 13.43
CA ARG A 266 30.11 -52.73 12.81
C ARG A 266 31.27 -52.69 13.80
N ARG A 267 31.06 -52.20 15.03
CA ARG A 267 32.10 -52.15 16.06
C ARG A 267 32.39 -53.51 16.71
N TRP A 268 31.42 -54.42 16.70
CA TRP A 268 31.48 -55.70 17.42
C TRP A 268 31.65 -56.93 16.52
N SER A 269 31.61 -56.75 15.20
CA SER A 269 31.85 -57.82 14.24
C SER A 269 33.26 -57.71 13.66
N PRO A 270 34.04 -58.82 13.60
CA PRO A 270 35.35 -58.82 12.99
C PRO A 270 35.31 -58.35 11.53
N PRO A 271 36.30 -57.58 11.05
CA PRO A 271 36.32 -57.03 9.68
C PRO A 271 36.08 -58.07 8.58
N VAL A 272 36.57 -59.30 8.79
CA VAL A 272 36.42 -60.45 7.89
C VAL A 272 34.96 -60.77 7.56
N VAL A 273 34.03 -60.59 8.50
CA VAL A 273 32.59 -60.87 8.29
C VAL A 273 31.98 -59.87 7.30
N TRP A 274 32.38 -58.60 7.39
CA TRP A 274 31.92 -57.57 6.47
C TRP A 274 32.55 -57.68 5.10
N ASP A 275 33.83 -58.05 5.01
CA ASP A 275 34.50 -58.27 3.74
C ASP A 275 33.94 -59.49 3.01
N PHE A 276 33.57 -60.55 3.74
CA PHE A 276 32.86 -61.71 3.19
C PHE A 276 31.45 -61.33 2.72
N ALA A 277 30.66 -60.62 3.53
CA ALA A 277 29.33 -60.16 3.14
C ALA A 277 29.36 -59.22 1.92
N ARG A 278 30.39 -58.38 1.81
CA ARG A 278 30.58 -57.48 0.67
C ARG A 278 30.99 -58.24 -0.60
N ARG A 279 31.84 -59.27 -0.48
CA ARG A 279 32.20 -60.18 -1.60
C ARG A 279 31.00 -60.98 -2.09
N VAL A 280 30.19 -61.54 -1.20
CA VAL A 280 28.97 -62.28 -1.57
C VAL A 280 27.97 -61.35 -2.27
N ARG A 281 27.78 -60.13 -1.76
CA ARG A 281 26.90 -59.14 -2.38
C ARG A 281 27.41 -58.67 -3.76
N MET A 282 28.72 -58.54 -3.96
CA MET A 282 29.28 -58.21 -5.28
C MET A 282 29.21 -59.38 -6.27
N ALA A 283 29.33 -60.63 -5.79
CA ALA A 283 29.17 -61.83 -6.62
C ALA A 283 27.72 -62.01 -7.09
N TRP A 284 26.74 -61.64 -6.27
CA TRP A 284 25.33 -61.62 -6.64
C TRP A 284 24.94 -60.48 -7.58
N ALA A 285 25.70 -59.39 -7.61
CA ALA A 285 25.45 -58.25 -8.50
C ALA A 285 26.08 -58.41 -9.91
N LYS A 286 26.83 -59.50 -10.15
CA LYS A 286 27.45 -59.84 -11.45
C LYS A 286 26.82 -61.09 -12.11
N ARG A 287 25.65 -61.53 -11.64
CA ARG A 287 24.77 -62.48 -12.35
C ARG A 287 23.55 -61.75 -12.88
#